data_AF-A0A7X7N5Z5-F1
#
_entry.id   AF-A0A7X7N5Z5-F1
#
_cell.length_a   1.000
_cell.length_b   1.000
_cell.length_c   1.000
_cell.angle_alpha   90.00
_cell.angle_beta   90.00
_cell.angle_gamma   90.00
#
_symmetry.space_group_name_H-M   'P 1'
#
loop_
_entity.id
_entity.type
_entity.pdbx_description
1 polymer ?
#
loop_
_entity_poly.entity_id
_entity_poly.type
_entity_poly.pdbx_seq_one_letter_code
_entity_poly.pdbx_strand_id
1 'polypeptide(L)'
;IQEQFDKMKEEEKIKNQQKIQQEISEMALRLQKEALDKVAQDIKRIAKSKGYNYVLDKNAVIVGGKDITDEILAVISPKQAEEATSKGIDASEMPMIPVE
;
A
#
# COMPACT_ATOMS: atom_id res chain seq x y z
N ILE A 1 29.92 36.41 1.13
CA ILE A 1 29.79 35.36 2.17
C ILE A 1 28.31 35.06 2.44
N GLN A 2 27.46 36.07 2.62
CA GLN A 2 26.00 35.91 2.79
C GLN A 2 25.31 35.16 1.63
N GLU A 3 25.57 35.55 0.38
CA GLU A 3 24.96 34.92 -0.82
C GLU A 3 25.30 33.43 -1.00
N GLN A 4 26.48 33.00 -0.56
CA GLN A 4 26.87 31.58 -0.62
C GLN A 4 26.17 30.76 0.47
N PHE A 5 25.86 31.38 1.61
CA PHE A 5 25.15 30.74 2.70
C PHE A 5 23.67 30.54 2.37
N ASP A 6 23.05 31.52 1.72
CA ASP A 6 21.64 31.43 1.29
C ASP A 6 21.45 30.39 0.16
N LYS A 7 22.39 30.32 -0.81
CA LYS A 7 22.39 29.26 -1.84
C LYS A 7 22.58 27.86 -1.25
N MET A 8 23.52 27.70 -0.31
CA MET A 8 23.74 26.41 0.36
C MET A 8 22.51 25.95 1.13
N LYS A 9 21.81 26.87 1.81
CA LYS A 9 20.56 26.58 2.53
C LYS A 9 19.41 26.21 1.58
N GLU A 10 19.34 26.83 0.41
CA GLU A 10 18.37 26.52 -0.64
C GLU A 10 18.65 25.16 -1.30
N GLU A 11 19.91 24.87 -1.60
CA GLU A 11 20.36 23.57 -2.12
C GLU A 11 20.08 22.43 -1.11
N GLU A 12 20.36 22.64 0.17
CA GLU A 12 20.04 21.68 1.22
C GLU A 12 18.54 21.46 1.36
N LYS A 13 17.72 22.52 1.22
CA LYS A 13 16.26 22.42 1.25
C LYS A 13 15.74 21.59 0.07
N ILE A 14 16.24 21.85 -1.14
CA ILE A 14 15.88 21.08 -2.34
C ILE A 14 16.28 19.61 -2.17
N LYS A 15 17.50 19.35 -1.69
CA LYS A 15 17.98 17.98 -1.45
C LYS A 15 17.15 17.25 -0.39
N ASN A 16 16.79 17.92 0.71
CA ASN A 16 15.92 17.35 1.73
C ASN A 16 14.51 17.07 1.18
N GLN A 17 13.96 17.97 0.37
CA GLN A 17 12.65 17.74 -0.26
C GLN A 17 12.69 16.54 -1.21
N GLN A 18 13.73 16.43 -2.05
CA GLN A 18 13.92 15.28 -2.93
C GLN A 18 14.04 13.97 -2.13
N LYS A 19 14.80 13.97 -1.02
CA LYS A 19 14.92 12.81 -0.12
C LYS A 19 13.58 12.43 0.50
N ILE A 20 12.80 13.40 0.97
CA ILE A 20 11.48 13.16 1.55
C ILE A 20 10.54 12.58 0.49
N GLN A 21 10.53 13.09 -0.74
CA GLN A 21 9.70 12.54 -1.82
C GLN A 21 10.07 11.10 -2.17
N GLN A 22 11.37 10.78 -2.18
CA GLN A 22 11.86 9.40 -2.35
C GLN A 22 11.39 8.51 -1.19
N GLU A 23 11.58 8.93 0.06
CA GLU A 23 11.15 8.17 1.24
C GLU A 23 9.64 7.92 1.27
N ILE A 24 8.82 8.92 0.89
CA ILE A 24 7.36 8.76 0.77
C ILE A 24 7.02 7.72 -0.29
N SER A 25 7.68 7.77 -1.45
CA SER A 25 7.46 6.80 -2.53
C SER A 25 7.82 5.37 -2.11
N GLU A 26 8.96 5.21 -1.43
CA GLU A 26 9.39 3.92 -0.88
C GLU A 26 8.43 3.41 0.21
N MET A 27 7.98 4.30 1.09
CA MET A 27 7.02 3.98 2.14
C MET A 27 5.68 3.53 1.54
N ALA A 28 5.18 4.21 0.53
CA ALA A 28 3.95 3.85 -0.16
C ALA A 28 4.04 2.44 -0.78
N LEU A 29 5.15 2.15 -1.48
CA LEU A 29 5.40 0.82 -2.04
C LEU A 29 5.49 -0.27 -0.95
N ARG A 30 6.14 0.04 0.18
CA ARG A 30 6.27 -0.90 1.30
C ARG A 30 4.90 -1.22 1.92
N LEU A 31 4.08 -0.20 2.18
CA LEU A 31 2.74 -0.39 2.73
C LEU A 31 1.84 -1.17 1.78
N GLN A 32 1.89 -0.87 0.47
CA GLN A 32 1.18 -1.63 -0.54
C GLN A 32 1.60 -3.09 -0.55
N LYS A 33 2.92 -3.36 -0.52
CA LYS A 33 3.44 -4.72 -0.48
C LYS A 33 3.00 -5.47 0.77
N GLU A 34 3.07 -4.85 1.95
CA GLU A 34 2.65 -5.49 3.20
C GLU A 34 1.15 -5.83 3.18
N ALA A 35 0.32 -4.94 2.64
CA ALA A 35 -1.11 -5.20 2.49
C ALA A 35 -1.37 -6.39 1.54
N LEU A 36 -0.68 -6.43 0.39
CA LEU A 36 -0.79 -7.54 -0.56
C LEU A 36 -0.29 -8.86 0.06
N ASP A 37 0.81 -8.84 0.81
CA ASP A 37 1.35 -10.02 1.47
C ASP A 37 0.38 -10.59 2.52
N LYS A 38 -0.28 -9.72 3.30
CA LYS A 38 -1.34 -10.13 4.26
C LYS A 38 -2.50 -10.81 3.55
N VAL A 39 -3.01 -10.19 2.48
CA VAL A 39 -4.10 -10.77 1.67
C VAL A 39 -3.67 -12.11 1.07
N ALA A 40 -2.46 -12.22 0.53
CA ALA A 40 -1.93 -13.46 -0.03
C ALA A 40 -1.81 -14.58 1.03
N GLN A 41 -1.41 -14.24 2.25
CA GLN A 41 -1.36 -15.21 3.36
C GLN A 41 -2.75 -15.71 3.76
N ASP A 42 -3.75 -14.83 3.79
CA ASP A 42 -5.12 -15.21 4.12
C ASP A 42 -5.75 -16.04 3.00
N ILE A 43 -5.53 -15.67 1.73
CA ILE A 43 -5.87 -16.50 0.57
C ILE A 43 -5.25 -17.89 0.72
N LYS A 44 -3.95 -17.99 1.01
CA LYS A 44 -3.25 -19.28 1.19
C LYS A 44 -3.86 -20.12 2.31
N ARG A 45 -4.22 -19.49 3.43
CA ARG A 45 -4.83 -20.16 4.60
C ARG A 45 -6.20 -20.72 4.25
N ILE A 46 -7.06 -19.90 3.65
CA ILE A 46 -8.42 -20.28 3.26
C ILE A 46 -8.36 -21.34 2.17
N ALA A 47 -7.54 -21.15 1.15
CA ALA A 47 -7.39 -22.10 0.06
C ALA A 47 -6.94 -23.48 0.55
N LYS A 48 -5.94 -23.52 1.43
CA LYS A 48 -5.47 -24.78 2.05
C LYS A 48 -6.56 -25.44 2.90
N SER A 49 -7.31 -24.67 3.68
CA SER A 49 -8.44 -25.18 4.47
C SER A 49 -9.54 -25.79 3.60
N LYS A 50 -9.66 -25.35 2.35
CA LYS A 50 -10.64 -25.81 1.37
C LYS A 50 -10.11 -26.89 0.43
N GLY A 51 -8.88 -27.34 0.64
CA GLY A 51 -8.26 -28.43 -0.11
C GLY A 51 -7.64 -28.02 -1.45
N TYR A 52 -7.48 -26.72 -1.74
CA TYR A 52 -6.77 -26.27 -2.93
C TYR A 52 -5.25 -26.30 -2.70
N ASN A 53 -4.50 -26.91 -3.62
CA ASN A 53 -3.04 -26.97 -3.56
C ASN A 53 -2.36 -25.77 -4.23
N TYR A 54 -2.95 -25.26 -5.30
CA TYR A 54 -2.43 -24.14 -6.08
C TYR A 54 -3.56 -23.16 -6.36
N VAL A 55 -3.27 -21.88 -6.17
CA VAL A 55 -4.15 -20.77 -6.54
C VAL A 55 -3.36 -19.91 -7.50
N LEU A 56 -3.94 -19.64 -8.66
CA LEU A 56 -3.36 -18.81 -9.70
C LEU A 56 -4.14 -17.50 -9.74
N ASP A 57 -3.45 -16.40 -10.04
CA ASP A 57 -4.11 -15.13 -10.31
C ASP A 57 -4.95 -15.25 -11.59
N LYS A 58 -6.17 -14.70 -11.58
CA LYS A 58 -7.08 -14.74 -12.73
C LYS A 58 -6.46 -14.15 -14.00
N ASN A 59 -5.62 -13.12 -13.87
CA ASN A 59 -4.95 -12.47 -14.99
C ASN A 59 -3.89 -13.39 -15.65
N ALA A 60 -3.41 -14.41 -14.94
CA ALA A 60 -2.46 -15.39 -15.47
C ALA A 60 -3.16 -16.61 -16.10
N VAL A 61 -4.49 -16.72 -15.99
CA VAL A 61 -5.27 -17.87 -16.48
C VAL A 61 -6.11 -17.46 -17.68
N ILE A 62 -5.82 -18.08 -18.83
CA ILE A 62 -6.55 -17.80 -20.08
C ILE A 62 -7.88 -18.58 -20.12
N VAL A 63 -7.87 -19.88 -19.79
CA VAL A 63 -9.06 -20.72 -19.75
C VAL A 63 -8.98 -21.74 -18.61
N GLY A 64 -10.12 -22.05 -17.99
CA GLY A 64 -10.25 -23.10 -16.98
C GLY A 64 -9.99 -22.63 -15.54
N GLY A 65 -9.89 -23.62 -14.64
CA GLY A 65 -9.80 -23.40 -13.20
C GLY A 65 -11.16 -23.10 -12.56
N LYS A 66 -11.26 -23.33 -11.25
CA LYS A 66 -12.39 -22.87 -10.44
C LYS A 66 -12.05 -21.50 -9.88
N ASP A 67 -12.91 -20.53 -10.13
CA ASP A 67 -12.81 -19.23 -9.47
C ASP A 67 -13.21 -19.38 -7.99
N ILE A 68 -12.34 -18.94 -7.09
CA ILE A 68 -12.52 -19.01 -5.64
C ILE A 68 -12.56 -17.62 -4.99
N THR A 69 -12.63 -16.56 -5.80
CA THR A 69 -12.57 -15.17 -5.33
C THR A 69 -13.73 -14.88 -4.37
N ASP A 70 -14.96 -15.14 -4.78
CA ASP A 70 -16.16 -14.96 -3.94
C ASP A 70 -16.10 -15.79 -2.66
N GLU A 71 -15.58 -17.02 -2.80
CA GLU A 71 -15.44 -17.97 -1.72
C GLU A 71 -14.47 -17.50 -0.62
N ILE A 72 -13.43 -16.77 -1.01
CA ILE A 72 -12.45 -16.16 -0.10
C ILE A 72 -13.00 -14.84 0.46
N LEU A 73 -13.61 -14.00 -0.39
CA LEU A 73 -14.20 -12.72 0.03
C LEU A 73 -15.27 -12.91 1.11
N ALA A 74 -16.07 -13.98 1.02
CA ALA A 74 -17.07 -14.33 2.03
C ALA A 74 -16.46 -14.66 3.40
N VAL A 75 -15.17 -14.99 3.49
CA VAL A 75 -14.47 -15.31 4.74
C VAL A 75 -13.68 -14.11 5.27
N ILE A 76 -13.15 -13.26 4.38
CA ILE A 76 -12.38 -12.06 4.74
C ILE A 76 -13.30 -10.90 5.14
N SER A 77 -14.37 -10.65 4.37
CA SER A 77 -15.31 -9.53 4.59
C SER A 77 -16.03 -9.56 5.94
N PRO A 78 -16.51 -10.69 6.49
CA PRO A 78 -17.15 -10.69 7.81
C PRO A 78 -16.19 -10.38 8.96
N LYS A 79 -14.86 -10.45 8.75
CA LYS A 79 -13.86 -10.08 9.76
C LYS A 79 -13.44 -8.60 9.72
N GLN A 80 -13.65 -7.90 8.61
CA GLN A 80 -13.22 -6.49 8.45
C GLN A 80 -14.31 -5.47 8.79
N ALA A 81 -15.56 -5.90 8.98
CA ALA A 81 -16.65 -5.02 9.38
C ALA A 81 -16.56 -4.52 10.84
N GLU A 82 -15.69 -5.09 11.68
CA GLU A 82 -15.53 -4.69 13.10
C GLU A 82 -14.38 -3.67 13.35
N GLU A 83 -13.45 -3.44 12.40
CA GLU A 83 -12.31 -2.53 12.61
C GLU A 83 -12.45 -1.13 11.94
N ALA A 84 -13.49 -0.91 11.12
CA ALA A 84 -13.65 0.32 10.35
C ALA A 84 -14.34 1.50 11.07
N THR A 85 -14.57 1.43 12.39
CA THR A 85 -15.15 2.54 13.18
C THR A 85 -14.22 3.07 14.26
N SER A 86 -12.92 3.27 13.99
CA SER A 86 -12.12 4.22 14.77
C SER A 86 -10.88 4.68 14.01
N LYS A 87 -10.98 5.83 13.35
CA LYS A 87 -9.91 6.85 13.14
C LYS A 87 -10.30 7.71 11.96
N GLY A 88 -11.03 8.79 12.26
CA GLY A 88 -11.09 9.94 11.37
C GLY A 88 -9.68 10.52 11.26
N ILE A 89 -9.10 10.44 10.08
CA ILE A 89 -7.88 11.17 9.73
C ILE A 89 -8.37 12.48 9.10
N ASP A 90 -8.22 13.57 9.85
CA ASP A 90 -8.50 14.93 9.41
C ASP A 90 -7.52 15.30 8.28
N ALA A 91 -8.07 15.55 7.09
CA ALA A 91 -7.33 15.86 5.87
C ALA A 91 -6.73 17.29 5.86
N SER A 92 -6.87 18.04 6.95
CA SER A 92 -6.49 19.46 7.03
C SER A 92 -5.00 19.71 7.33
N GLU A 93 -4.21 18.69 7.67
CA GLU A 93 -2.80 18.85 8.08
C GLU A 93 -1.76 18.49 7.00
N MET A 94 -2.16 18.15 5.77
CA MET A 94 -1.15 17.90 4.72
C MET A 94 -0.56 19.23 4.22
N PRO A 95 0.76 19.47 4.37
CA PRO A 95 1.39 20.62 3.75
C PRO A 95 1.35 20.44 2.24
N MET A 96 0.53 21.24 1.56
CA MET A 96 0.60 21.40 0.11
C MET A 96 2.01 21.89 -0.24
N ILE A 97 2.78 21.06 -0.93
CA ILE A 97 4.04 21.48 -1.55
C ILE A 97 3.65 22.25 -2.81
N PRO A 98 3.89 23.57 -2.90
CA PRO A 98 3.62 24.32 -4.11
C PRO A 98 4.53 23.81 -5.23
N VAL A 99 3.94 23.52 -6.39
CA VAL A 99 4.64 23.30 -7.65
C VAL A 99 4.62 24.64 -8.38
N GLU A 100 5.72 25.39 -8.31
CA GLU A 100 6.06 26.45 -9.29
C GLU A 100 7.16 25.93 -10.22
#